data_AF-A0A5C4MZF9-F1
#
_entry.id   AF-A0A5C4MZF9-F1
#
_cell.length_a   1.000
_cell.length_b   1.000
_cell.length_c   1.000
_cell.angle_alpha   90.00
_cell.angle_beta   90.00
_cell.angle_gamma   90.00
#
_symmetry.space_group_name_H-M   'P 1'
#
loop_
_entity.id
_entity.type
_entity.pdbx_description
1 polymer ?
#
loop_
_entity_poly.entity_id
_entity_poly.type
_entity_poly.pdbx_seq_one_letter_code
_entity_poly.pdbx_strand_id
1 'polypeptide(L)'
;MDKPISFEDAVTYARGIIAWRLQEGPLFNPNSLNPNTVLAHSLQSDGYILLLKNPEQLVEEAQHDSKKYLALQYGIAKMLYLRKPLPPVALTWLVDHLQGRTWAPKMKQGRPRSITAHVWIYFLIESLVKRGLTATRNEEPGRRSQAARASACDAVALALNEVGHSVRTYKSVKEIWEKVPKLRNSEGLIEPGSIY
;
A
#
# COMPACT_ATOMS: atom_id res chain seq x y z
N MET A 1 -12.29 24.77 -15.36
CA MET A 1 -11.83 24.62 -13.97
C MET A 1 -12.97 24.00 -13.21
N ASP A 2 -12.84 22.72 -12.86
CA ASP A 2 -13.88 22.01 -12.13
C ASP A 2 -13.97 22.55 -10.70
N LYS A 3 -15.20 22.76 -10.24
CA LYS A 3 -15.51 23.25 -8.90
C LYS A 3 -14.92 22.28 -7.85
N PRO A 4 -14.30 22.78 -6.77
CA PRO A 4 -13.80 21.91 -5.70
C PRO A 4 -14.94 21.04 -5.16
N ILE A 5 -14.62 19.76 -4.90
CA ILE A 5 -15.59 18.79 -4.40
C ILE A 5 -16.18 19.25 -3.07
N SER A 6 -17.48 19.07 -2.86
CA SER A 6 -18.10 19.35 -1.57
C SER A 6 -17.65 18.33 -0.51
N PHE A 7 -17.77 18.67 0.76
CA PHE A 7 -17.42 17.73 1.83
C PHE A 7 -18.31 16.48 1.82
N GLU A 8 -19.60 16.63 1.55
CA GLU A 8 -20.55 15.52 1.47
C GLU A 8 -20.24 14.58 0.30
N ASP A 9 -19.88 15.15 -0.86
CA ASP A 9 -19.42 14.39 -2.02
C ASP A 9 -18.10 13.67 -1.73
N ALA A 10 -17.20 14.31 -0.97
CA ALA A 10 -15.94 13.70 -0.57
C ALA A 10 -16.14 12.52 0.40
N VAL A 11 -17.05 12.63 1.36
CA VAL A 11 -17.45 11.52 2.24
C VAL A 11 -18.08 10.40 1.42
N THR A 12 -19.00 10.73 0.51
CA THR A 12 -19.67 9.76 -0.36
C THR A 12 -18.67 9.02 -1.27
N TYR A 13 -17.73 9.75 -1.87
CA TYR A 13 -16.66 9.19 -2.67
C TYR A 13 -15.75 8.27 -1.84
N ALA A 14 -15.29 8.75 -0.69
CA ALA A 14 -14.47 7.96 0.22
C ALA A 14 -15.19 6.69 0.67
N ARG A 15 -16.47 6.79 1.01
CA ARG A 15 -17.32 5.66 1.38
C ARG A 15 -17.44 4.66 0.25
N GLY A 16 -17.67 5.10 -0.99
CA GLY A 16 -17.74 4.24 -2.17
C GLY A 16 -16.44 3.45 -2.37
N ILE A 17 -15.29 4.13 -2.28
CA ILE A 17 -13.98 3.47 -2.40
C ILE A 17 -13.73 2.49 -1.25
N ILE A 18 -14.08 2.86 -0.01
CA ILE A 18 -13.93 1.99 1.17
C ILE A 18 -14.87 0.78 1.07
N ALA A 19 -16.13 0.97 0.69
CA ALA A 19 -17.11 -0.10 0.56
C ALA A 19 -16.76 -1.05 -0.58
N TRP A 20 -16.37 -0.54 -1.75
CA TRP A 20 -15.85 -1.36 -2.86
C TRP A 20 -14.65 -2.19 -2.40
N ARG A 21 -13.71 -1.56 -1.70
CA ARG A 21 -12.52 -2.23 -1.16
C ARG A 21 -12.84 -3.35 -0.17
N LEU A 22 -13.98 -3.25 0.51
CA LEU A 22 -14.46 -4.26 1.47
C LEU A 22 -15.34 -5.34 0.83
N GLN A 23 -15.99 -5.05 -0.30
CA GLN A 23 -16.83 -6.01 -1.04
C GLN A 23 -16.04 -6.98 -1.91
N GLU A 24 -14.79 -6.67 -2.28
CA GLU A 24 -13.93 -7.56 -3.09
C GLU A 24 -13.45 -8.86 -2.40
N GLY A 25 -14.18 -9.39 -1.42
CA GLY A 25 -13.97 -10.76 -0.90
C GLY A 25 -12.58 -10.96 -0.29
N PRO A 26 -12.06 -12.20 -0.14
CA PRO A 26 -11.05 -12.62 0.86
C PRO A 26 -9.66 -11.96 0.81
N LEU A 27 -9.47 -10.92 0.00
CA LEU A 27 -8.26 -10.11 -0.04
C LEU A 27 -8.15 -9.10 1.11
N PHE A 28 -9.25 -8.69 1.77
CA PHE A 28 -9.21 -7.53 2.71
C PHE A 28 -10.24 -7.49 3.87
N ASN A 29 -10.68 -8.61 4.47
CA ASN A 29 -11.37 -8.50 5.78
C ASN A 29 -10.34 -8.11 6.87
N PRO A 30 -10.52 -7.05 7.68
CA PRO A 30 -9.52 -6.60 8.66
C PRO A 30 -9.22 -7.58 9.80
N ASN A 31 -10.16 -8.47 10.11
CA ASN A 31 -9.99 -9.56 11.06
C ASN A 31 -9.53 -10.86 10.39
N SER A 32 -9.54 -10.92 9.05
CA SER A 32 -8.90 -11.97 8.25
C SER A 32 -7.82 -11.41 7.32
N LEU A 33 -7.25 -10.25 7.67
CA LEU A 33 -6.08 -9.69 7.02
C LEU A 33 -5.00 -10.65 7.42
N ASN A 34 -4.84 -11.71 6.64
CA ASN A 34 -3.57 -12.36 6.57
C ASN A 34 -2.72 -11.30 5.85
N PRO A 35 -1.84 -10.54 6.55
CA PRO A 35 -0.99 -9.57 5.88
C PRO A 35 -0.22 -10.20 4.71
N ASN A 36 -0.11 -11.53 4.68
CA ASN A 36 0.44 -12.32 3.60
C ASN A 36 -0.32 -12.22 2.25
N THR A 37 -1.63 -12.01 2.17
CA THR A 37 -2.36 -12.03 0.86
C THR A 37 -2.17 -10.75 0.06
N VAL A 38 -2.20 -9.59 0.72
CA VAL A 38 -1.99 -8.30 0.07
C VAL A 38 -0.51 -8.06 -0.21
N LEU A 39 0.34 -8.44 0.75
CA LEU A 39 1.77 -8.48 0.55
C LEU A 39 2.07 -9.43 -0.62
N ALA A 40 1.43 -10.60 -0.72
CA ALA A 40 1.62 -11.51 -1.86
C ALA A 40 1.27 -10.86 -3.21
N HIS A 41 0.17 -10.13 -3.36
CA HIS A 41 -0.16 -9.52 -4.66
C HIS A 41 0.80 -8.38 -5.05
N SER A 42 1.23 -7.56 -4.09
CA SER A 42 2.28 -6.55 -4.32
C SER A 42 3.60 -7.23 -4.67
N LEU A 43 4.04 -8.19 -3.84
CA LEU A 43 5.28 -8.93 -4.00
C LEU A 43 5.30 -9.80 -5.28
N GLN A 44 4.15 -10.27 -5.78
CA GLN A 44 4.04 -10.93 -7.07
C GLN A 44 4.36 -9.98 -8.22
N SER A 45 3.85 -8.75 -8.15
CA SER A 45 4.10 -7.75 -9.20
C SER A 45 5.51 -7.17 -9.09
N ASP A 46 5.94 -6.82 -7.88
CA ASP A 46 7.27 -6.30 -7.59
C ASP A 46 8.34 -7.36 -7.88
N GLY A 47 8.14 -8.59 -7.42
CA GLY A 47 9.05 -9.72 -7.67
C GLY A 47 9.18 -10.05 -9.15
N TYR A 48 8.08 -10.04 -9.90
CA TYR A 48 8.12 -10.23 -11.35
C TYR A 48 8.89 -9.11 -12.06
N ILE A 49 8.65 -7.85 -11.70
CA ILE A 49 9.37 -6.70 -12.28
C ILE A 49 10.86 -6.76 -11.92
N LEU A 50 11.20 -7.09 -10.68
CA LEU A 50 12.58 -7.21 -10.22
C LEU A 50 13.32 -8.34 -10.92
N LEU A 51 12.68 -9.48 -11.17
CA LEU A 51 13.24 -10.57 -11.97
C LEU A 51 13.49 -10.18 -13.43
N LEU A 52 12.68 -9.28 -13.99
CA LEU A 52 12.90 -8.76 -15.35
C LEU A 52 14.01 -7.72 -15.43
N LYS A 53 14.20 -6.93 -14.37
CA LYS A 53 15.17 -5.83 -14.35
C LYS A 53 16.54 -6.26 -13.84
N ASN A 54 16.59 -6.79 -12.61
CA ASN A 54 17.83 -7.08 -11.88
C ASN A 54 17.71 -8.43 -11.14
N PRO A 55 17.69 -9.57 -11.84
CA PRO A 55 17.49 -10.88 -11.22
C PRO A 55 18.61 -11.28 -10.26
N GLU A 56 19.87 -10.95 -10.54
CA GLU A 56 21.03 -11.25 -9.68
C GLU A 56 20.87 -10.58 -8.31
N GLN A 57 20.58 -9.28 -8.31
CA GLN A 57 20.41 -8.48 -7.10
C GLN A 57 19.24 -9.00 -6.25
N LEU A 58 18.12 -9.35 -6.87
CA LEU A 58 16.98 -9.90 -6.13
C LEU A 58 17.33 -11.24 -5.45
N VAL A 59 18.06 -12.12 -6.16
CA VAL A 59 18.49 -13.40 -5.60
C VAL A 59 19.46 -13.20 -4.43
N GLU A 60 20.38 -12.25 -4.54
CA GLU A 60 21.31 -11.89 -3.45
C GLU A 60 20.55 -11.33 -2.23
N GLU A 61 19.70 -10.33 -2.44
CA GLU A 61 18.91 -9.71 -1.37
C GLU A 61 17.97 -10.71 -0.68
N ALA A 62 17.42 -11.68 -1.43
CA ALA A 62 16.57 -12.73 -0.91
C ALA A 62 17.27 -13.66 0.10
N GLN A 63 18.60 -13.74 0.09
CA GLN A 63 19.35 -14.53 1.07
C GLN A 63 19.29 -13.92 2.48
N HIS A 64 19.04 -12.61 2.58
CA HIS A 64 19.14 -11.86 3.83
C HIS A 64 17.84 -11.16 4.24
N ASP A 65 16.90 -10.94 3.31
CA ASP A 65 15.63 -10.28 3.57
C ASP A 65 14.42 -11.19 3.26
N SER A 66 13.62 -11.47 4.29
CA SER A 66 12.38 -12.25 4.18
C SER A 66 11.34 -11.69 3.21
N LYS A 67 11.27 -10.35 3.04
CA LYS A 67 10.37 -9.74 2.05
C LYS A 67 10.86 -10.01 0.64
N LYS A 68 12.18 -9.91 0.41
CA LYS A 68 12.80 -10.17 -0.90
C LYS A 68 12.76 -11.65 -1.25
N TYR A 69 12.91 -12.51 -0.26
CA TYR A 69 12.70 -13.95 -0.39
C TYR A 69 11.27 -14.27 -0.89
N LEU A 70 10.26 -13.68 -0.25
CA LEU A 70 8.86 -13.83 -0.68
C LEU A 70 8.64 -13.21 -2.08
N ALA A 71 9.19 -12.03 -2.35
CA ALA A 71 9.13 -11.41 -3.69
C ALA A 71 9.69 -12.32 -4.78
N LEU A 72 10.83 -12.95 -4.52
CA LEU A 72 11.46 -13.90 -5.44
C LEU A 72 10.58 -15.13 -5.69
N GLN A 73 10.07 -15.77 -4.62
CA GLN A 73 9.14 -16.90 -4.74
C GLN A 73 7.91 -16.56 -5.58
N TYR A 74 7.27 -15.44 -5.26
CA TYR A 74 6.05 -15.00 -5.94
C TYR A 74 6.31 -14.53 -7.38
N GLY A 75 7.44 -13.87 -7.63
CA GLY A 75 7.88 -13.47 -8.97
C GLY A 75 8.14 -14.68 -9.87
N ILE A 76 8.83 -15.70 -9.35
CA ILE A 76 9.06 -16.97 -10.05
C ILE A 76 7.72 -17.65 -10.37
N ALA A 77 6.83 -17.76 -9.38
CA ALA A 77 5.51 -18.34 -9.59
C ALA A 77 4.72 -17.62 -10.69
N LYS A 78 4.77 -16.27 -10.72
CA LYS A 78 4.12 -15.46 -11.76
C LYS A 78 4.76 -15.66 -13.13
N MET A 79 6.09 -15.73 -13.24
CA MET A 79 6.78 -16.03 -14.51
C MET A 79 6.37 -17.41 -15.06
N LEU A 80 6.34 -18.43 -14.19
CA LEU A 80 5.90 -19.78 -14.56
C LEU A 80 4.43 -19.79 -15.00
N TYR A 81 3.54 -19.14 -14.25
CA TYR A 81 2.12 -19.02 -14.60
C TYR A 81 1.92 -18.36 -15.98
N LEU A 82 2.66 -17.29 -16.26
CA LEU A 82 2.64 -16.58 -17.55
C LEU A 82 3.45 -17.29 -18.65
N ARG A 83 4.00 -18.48 -18.38
CA ARG A 83 4.88 -19.26 -19.28
C ARG A 83 6.04 -18.43 -19.84
N LYS A 84 6.62 -17.57 -19.00
CA LYS A 84 7.81 -16.78 -19.32
C LYS A 84 9.08 -17.52 -18.87
N PRO A 85 10.19 -17.38 -19.60
CA PRO A 85 11.45 -17.98 -19.19
C PRO A 85 11.92 -17.37 -17.86
N LEU A 86 12.43 -18.21 -16.98
CA LEU A 86 13.09 -17.77 -15.75
C LEU A 86 14.53 -17.32 -16.05
N PRO A 87 15.01 -16.22 -15.45
CA PRO A 87 16.43 -15.89 -15.46
C PRO A 87 17.27 -17.06 -14.90
N PRO A 88 18.48 -17.34 -15.44
CA PRO A 88 19.29 -18.48 -15.00
C PRO A 88 19.54 -18.50 -13.49
N VAL A 89 19.82 -17.34 -12.90
CA VAL A 89 20.08 -17.18 -11.45
C VAL A 89 18.85 -17.55 -10.60
N ALA A 90 17.67 -17.16 -11.06
CA ALA A 90 16.41 -17.48 -10.40
C ALA A 90 16.03 -18.97 -10.58
N LEU A 91 16.39 -19.57 -11.70
CA LEU A 91 16.21 -21.00 -11.94
C LEU A 91 17.11 -21.84 -11.02
N THR A 92 18.41 -21.50 -10.91
CA THR A 92 19.33 -22.15 -9.97
C THR A 92 18.79 -22.05 -8.55
N TRP A 93 18.38 -20.84 -8.14
CA TRP A 93 17.77 -20.62 -6.84
C TRP A 93 16.51 -21.47 -6.62
N LEU A 94 15.63 -21.58 -7.62
CA LEU A 94 14.41 -22.40 -7.52
C LEU A 94 14.73 -23.89 -7.35
N VAL A 95 15.71 -24.41 -8.12
CA VAL A 95 16.15 -25.80 -8.02
C VAL A 95 16.71 -26.07 -6.62
N ASP A 96 17.62 -25.23 -6.13
CA ASP A 96 18.18 -25.37 -4.79
C ASP A 96 17.11 -25.24 -3.70
N HIS A 97 16.12 -24.37 -3.90
CA HIS A 97 14.98 -24.23 -3.00
C HIS A 97 14.12 -25.48 -2.92
N LEU A 98 13.75 -26.06 -4.06
CA LEU A 98 12.97 -27.30 -4.13
C LEU A 98 13.73 -28.51 -3.57
N GLN A 99 15.05 -28.49 -3.64
CA GLN A 99 15.93 -29.50 -3.04
C GLN A 99 16.19 -29.28 -1.54
N GLY A 100 15.63 -28.23 -0.94
CA GLY A 100 15.83 -27.90 0.47
C GLY A 100 17.24 -27.36 0.81
N ARG A 101 17.99 -26.90 -0.19
CA ARG A 101 19.34 -26.33 -0.02
C ARG A 101 19.30 -24.85 0.35
N THR A 102 18.22 -24.13 0.01
CA THR A 102 17.99 -22.75 0.46
C THR A 102 16.92 -22.69 1.54
N TRP A 103 17.16 -21.85 2.54
CA TRP A 103 16.27 -21.68 3.70
C TRP A 103 15.74 -20.25 3.73
N ALA A 104 14.47 -20.10 4.12
CA ALA A 104 13.88 -18.78 4.30
C ALA A 104 14.65 -18.02 5.40
N PRO A 105 15.10 -16.78 5.15
CA PRO A 105 15.74 -15.98 6.18
C PRO A 105 14.74 -15.73 7.32
N LYS A 106 15.24 -15.76 8.57
CA LYS A 106 14.40 -15.54 9.75
C LYS A 106 13.68 -14.20 9.61
N MET A 107 12.35 -14.21 9.63
CA MET A 107 11.58 -12.98 9.70
C MET A 107 11.97 -12.24 10.98
N LYS A 108 12.49 -11.02 10.84
CA LYS A 108 12.66 -10.14 12.00
C LYS A 108 11.27 -9.97 12.61
N GLN A 109 11.08 -10.44 13.84
CA GLN A 109 9.84 -10.24 14.59
C GLN A 109 9.69 -8.75 14.90
N GLY A 110 9.09 -8.02 13.98
CA GLY A 110 8.45 -6.74 14.21
C GLY A 110 7.00 -6.93 13.81
N ARG A 111 6.05 -6.44 14.62
CA ARG A 111 4.64 -6.39 14.19
C ARG A 111 4.63 -5.69 12.82
N PRO A 112 4.12 -6.30 11.74
CA PRO A 112 3.84 -5.55 10.54
C PRO A 112 2.75 -4.56 10.94
N ARG A 113 3.15 -3.37 11.39
CA ARG A 113 2.25 -2.22 11.41
C ARG A 113 1.72 -2.17 10.00
N SER A 114 0.39 -2.13 9.87
CA SER A 114 -0.37 -2.25 8.64
C SER A 114 -0.01 -1.15 7.62
N ILE A 115 1.22 -1.17 7.08
CA ILE A 115 1.76 -0.20 6.14
C ILE A 115 0.86 -0.19 4.91
N THR A 116 0.42 -1.37 4.44
CA THR A 116 -0.51 -1.47 3.33
C THR A 116 -1.85 -0.80 3.61
N ALA A 117 -2.39 -0.93 4.83
CA ALA A 117 -3.61 -0.23 5.21
C ALA A 117 -3.40 1.30 5.27
N HIS A 118 -2.21 1.74 5.65
CA HIS A 118 -1.85 3.15 5.73
C HIS A 118 -1.61 3.75 4.33
N VAL A 119 -1.04 2.98 3.40
CA VAL A 119 -0.76 3.44 2.02
C VAL A 119 -2.04 3.71 1.24
N TRP A 120 -3.06 2.85 1.31
CA TRP A 120 -4.31 3.13 0.58
C TRP A 120 -5.09 4.29 1.20
N ILE A 121 -5.11 4.41 2.54
CA ILE A 121 -5.69 5.58 3.23
C ILE A 121 -4.97 6.85 2.79
N TYR A 122 -3.64 6.82 2.68
CA TYR A 122 -2.85 7.93 2.16
C TYR A 122 -3.26 8.33 0.74
N PHE A 123 -3.36 7.38 -0.19
CA PHE A 123 -3.78 7.67 -1.57
C PHE A 123 -5.22 8.18 -1.67
N LEU A 124 -6.11 7.70 -0.81
CA LEU A 124 -7.47 8.21 -0.74
C LEU A 124 -7.51 9.69 -0.29
N ILE A 125 -6.70 10.04 0.71
CA ILE A 125 -6.52 11.44 1.14
C ILE A 125 -5.94 12.28 0.00
N GLU A 126 -4.87 11.80 -0.67
CA GLU A 126 -4.25 12.51 -1.79
C GLU A 126 -5.24 12.75 -2.95
N SER A 127 -6.10 11.77 -3.25
CA SER A 127 -7.15 11.91 -4.27
C SER A 127 -8.16 13.01 -3.92
N LEU A 128 -8.56 13.12 -2.65
CA LEU A 128 -9.45 14.18 -2.18
C LEU A 128 -8.77 15.56 -2.20
N VAL A 129 -7.47 15.61 -1.89
CA VAL A 129 -6.68 16.85 -2.01
C VAL A 129 -6.60 17.33 -3.46
N LYS A 130 -6.34 16.41 -4.41
CA LYS A 130 -6.37 16.71 -5.85
C LYS A 130 -7.74 17.21 -6.34
N ARG A 131 -8.81 16.89 -5.61
CA ARG A 131 -10.19 17.37 -5.89
C ARG A 131 -10.55 18.67 -5.17
N GLY A 132 -9.60 19.30 -4.47
CA GLY A 132 -9.73 20.64 -3.91
C GLY A 132 -9.98 20.71 -2.40
N LEU A 133 -9.87 19.62 -1.65
CA LEU A 133 -9.86 19.67 -0.18
C LEU A 133 -8.47 19.97 0.38
N THR A 134 -8.40 20.63 1.53
CA THR A 134 -7.18 20.67 2.33
C THR A 134 -6.91 19.31 2.96
N ALA A 135 -5.64 18.91 3.08
CA ALA A 135 -5.30 17.61 3.62
C ALA A 135 -5.69 17.52 5.10
N THR A 136 -5.27 18.54 5.87
CA THR A 136 -5.52 18.65 7.30
C THR A 136 -6.22 19.97 7.66
N ARG A 137 -6.79 20.03 8.87
CA ARG A 137 -7.47 21.23 9.39
C ARG A 137 -6.55 22.46 9.57
N ASN A 138 -5.23 22.26 9.61
CA ASN A 138 -4.26 23.29 10.04
C ASN A 138 -3.53 23.98 8.87
N GLU A 139 -3.78 23.61 7.61
CA GLU A 139 -3.17 24.25 6.43
C GLU A 139 -3.90 25.57 6.02
N GLU A 140 -4.15 26.46 7.00
CA GLU A 140 -4.99 27.68 7.00
C GLU A 140 -4.58 28.86 6.05
N PRO A 141 -5.24 30.07 5.95
CA PRO A 141 -6.36 30.70 6.74
C PRO A 141 -7.41 31.59 5.93
N GLY A 142 -8.44 32.16 6.59
CA GLY A 142 -8.92 33.51 6.17
C GLY A 142 -10.38 33.95 6.34
N ARG A 143 -11.39 33.07 6.42
CA ARG A 143 -12.79 33.51 6.63
C ARG A 143 -13.38 32.86 7.86
N ARG A 144 -13.64 33.72 8.87
CA ARG A 144 -14.69 33.50 9.86
C ARG A 144 -16.01 33.24 9.13
N SER A 145 -16.27 31.98 8.77
CA SER A 145 -17.59 31.52 8.34
C SER A 145 -17.61 30.00 8.40
N GLN A 146 -17.83 29.46 9.60
CA GLN A 146 -18.50 28.17 9.85
C GLN A 146 -17.90 26.85 9.28
N ALA A 147 -16.88 26.91 8.41
CA ALA A 147 -16.31 25.79 7.64
C ALA A 147 -15.00 25.22 8.22
N ALA A 148 -14.75 25.40 9.52
CA ALA A 148 -13.56 24.87 10.22
C ALA A 148 -13.60 23.34 10.47
N ARG A 149 -14.33 22.56 9.66
CA ARG A 149 -14.67 21.15 9.99
C ARG A 149 -14.50 20.13 8.85
N ALA A 150 -13.99 20.52 7.69
CA ALA A 150 -14.03 19.66 6.50
C ALA A 150 -12.66 19.56 5.81
N SER A 151 -11.77 18.68 6.28
CA SER A 151 -10.54 18.29 5.57
C SER A 151 -10.67 16.92 4.90
N ALA A 152 -9.75 16.57 4.00
CA ALA A 152 -9.69 15.24 3.40
C ALA A 152 -9.55 14.13 4.48
N CYS A 153 -8.74 14.38 5.51
CA CYS A 153 -8.64 13.48 6.68
C CYS A 153 -9.97 13.33 7.43
N ASP A 154 -10.76 14.39 7.53
CA ASP A 154 -12.09 14.34 8.16
C ASP A 154 -13.06 13.49 7.33
N ALA A 155 -13.10 13.69 6.02
CA ALA A 155 -13.97 12.95 5.12
C ALA A 155 -13.65 11.43 5.16
N VAL A 156 -12.37 11.07 5.17
CA VAL A 156 -11.93 9.67 5.25
C VAL A 156 -12.22 9.06 6.63
N ALA A 157 -12.03 9.81 7.71
CA ALA A 157 -12.36 9.33 9.05
C ALA A 157 -13.86 9.06 9.21
N LEU A 158 -14.72 9.96 8.71
CA LEU A 158 -16.17 9.76 8.70
C LEU A 158 -16.56 8.54 7.87
N ALA A 159 -16.06 8.44 6.64
CA ALA A 159 -16.37 7.33 5.75
C ALA A 159 -15.92 5.96 6.34
N LEU A 160 -14.76 5.90 7.00
CA LEU A 160 -14.31 4.69 7.69
C LEU A 160 -15.25 4.27 8.83
N ASN A 161 -15.77 5.24 9.59
CA ASN A 161 -16.71 4.98 10.67
C ASN A 161 -18.10 4.55 10.14
N GLU A 162 -18.58 5.17 9.05
CA GLU A 162 -19.85 4.83 8.40
C GLU A 162 -19.86 3.41 7.84
N VAL A 163 -18.74 2.93 7.29
CA VAL A 163 -18.63 1.59 6.72
C VAL A 163 -18.33 0.52 7.81
N GLY A 164 -18.31 0.90 9.09
CA GLY A 164 -18.15 -0.02 10.21
C GLY A 164 -16.74 -0.64 10.34
N HIS A 165 -15.75 -0.07 9.67
CA HIS A 165 -14.41 -0.65 9.59
C HIS A 165 -13.44 0.07 10.53
N SER A 166 -13.16 -0.53 11.69
CA SER A 166 -12.23 -0.03 12.73
C SER A 166 -12.46 1.44 13.07
N VAL A 167 -13.05 1.77 14.22
CA VAL A 167 -13.28 3.17 14.62
C VAL A 167 -11.99 4.00 14.43
N ARG A 168 -11.95 4.85 13.40
CA ARG A 168 -10.77 5.65 13.04
C ARG A 168 -11.08 7.09 13.32
N THR A 169 -10.26 7.68 14.17
CA THR A 169 -10.34 9.11 14.51
C THR A 169 -9.57 9.92 13.48
N TYR A 170 -9.95 11.18 13.30
CA TYR A 170 -9.18 12.16 12.53
C TYR A 170 -7.68 12.09 12.86
N LYS A 171 -7.32 12.00 14.15
CA LYS A 171 -5.92 11.91 14.60
C LYS A 171 -5.21 10.71 13.97
N SER A 172 -5.84 9.53 13.98
CA SER A 172 -5.26 8.32 13.39
C SER A 172 -5.07 8.42 11.87
N VAL A 173 -5.99 9.08 11.16
CA VAL A 173 -5.92 9.30 9.70
C VAL A 173 -4.85 10.33 9.36
N LYS A 174 -4.76 11.42 10.14
CA LYS A 174 -3.71 12.42 10.03
C LYS A 174 -2.32 11.83 10.26
N GLU A 175 -2.16 10.96 11.25
CA GLU A 175 -0.89 10.27 11.50
C GLU A 175 -0.45 9.43 10.29
N ILE A 176 -1.39 8.83 9.56
CA ILE A 176 -1.09 8.09 8.33
C ILE A 176 -0.60 9.04 7.24
N TRP A 177 -1.32 10.15 7.03
CA TRP A 177 -0.96 11.19 6.08
C TRP A 177 0.48 11.69 6.31
N GLU A 178 0.87 11.91 7.56
CA GLU A 178 2.20 12.43 7.91
C GLU A 178 3.32 11.36 7.87
N LYS A 179 2.98 10.09 8.13
CA LYS A 179 3.97 8.99 8.23
C LYS A 179 4.32 8.39 6.87
N VAL A 180 3.35 8.25 5.96
CA VAL A 180 3.56 7.55 4.68
C VAL A 180 4.59 8.25 3.77
N PRO A 181 4.60 9.59 3.62
CA PRO A 181 5.64 10.28 2.85
C PRO A 181 7.06 10.05 3.41
N LYS A 182 7.20 10.00 4.73
CA LYS A 182 8.48 9.74 5.40
C LYS A 182 8.96 8.31 5.14
N LEU A 183 8.06 7.34 5.14
CA LEU A 183 8.35 5.94 4.81
C LEU A 183 8.74 5.76 3.34
N ARG A 184 8.04 6.46 2.42
CA ARG A 184 8.35 6.48 0.99
C ARG A 184 9.77 6.99 0.70
N ASN A 185 10.21 8.01 1.44
CA ASN A 185 11.55 8.58 1.30
C ASN A 185 12.64 7.73 1.98
N SER A 186 12.33 7.02 3.08
CA SER A 186 13.31 6.19 3.80
C SER A 186 13.50 4.80 3.19
N GLU A 187 12.52 4.28 2.45
CA GLU A 187 12.59 2.94 1.84
C GLU A 187 12.98 2.97 0.34
N GLY A 188 13.31 4.15 -0.23
CA GLY A 188 13.72 4.27 -1.64
C GLY A 188 12.62 3.84 -2.63
N LEU A 189 11.36 3.83 -2.20
CA LEU A 189 10.29 3.10 -2.88
C LEU A 189 9.66 3.80 -4.08
N ILE A 190 10.06 5.03 -4.45
CA ILE A 190 9.83 5.71 -5.74
C ILE A 190 10.49 7.09 -5.66
N GLU A 191 11.38 7.43 -6.62
CA GLU A 191 11.87 8.80 -6.77
C GLU A 191 10.71 9.78 -7.00
N PRO A 192 10.71 10.96 -6.35
CA PRO A 192 9.71 11.99 -6.58
C PRO A 192 9.89 12.57 -7.99
N GLY A 193 9.18 12.03 -8.98
CA GLY A 193 9.16 12.59 -10.33
C GLY A 193 8.83 11.63 -11.49
N SER A 194 8.73 10.32 -11.27
CA SER A 194 8.53 9.36 -12.36
C SER A 194 7.11 8.78 -12.39
N ILE A 195 6.13 9.63 -12.70
CA ILE A 195 4.91 9.23 -13.43
C ILE A 195 4.51 10.43 -14.31
N TYR A 196 5.01 10.44 -15.54
CA TYR A 196 4.39 11.08 -16.69
C TYR A 196 4.17 10.01 -17.74
#